data_AF-A0A7T7WGG3-F1
#
_entry.id   AF-A0A7T7WGG3-F1
#
_cell.length_a   1.000
_cell.length_b   1.000
_cell.length_c   1.000
_cell.angle_alpha   90.00
_cell.angle_beta   90.00
_cell.angle_gamma   90.00
#
_symmetry.space_group_name_H-M   'P 1'
#
loop_
_entity.id
_entity.type
_entity.pdbx_description
1 polymer ?
#
loop_
_entity_poly.entity_id
_entity_poly.type
_entity_poly.pdbx_seq_one_letter_code
_entity_poly.pdbx_strand_id
1 'polypeptide(L)'
;MRKTEVYQIRLDSQEKKQAFAVFKQLGITPAQAVRLFFKQVVLTKSIPFSIENQNINLEQLIKLRKQKQNEIKAEQSSSPSATAIPADHQEMNLDDDHFDLFEELNAILGESDKI
;
A
#
# COMPACT_ATOMS: atom_id res chain seq x y z
N MET A 1 -29.10 9.04 28.15
CA MET A 1 -29.19 8.59 26.74
C MET A 1 -27.86 8.85 26.04
N ARG A 2 -27.44 8.01 25.10
CA ARG A 2 -26.25 8.28 24.27
C ARG A 2 -26.63 9.26 23.14
N LYS A 3 -25.75 10.22 22.85
CA LYS A 3 -25.93 11.14 21.72
C LYS A 3 -25.85 10.36 20.39
N THR A 4 -26.72 10.66 19.45
CA THR A 4 -26.72 10.08 18.09
C THR A 4 -26.48 11.17 17.08
N GLU A 5 -25.53 10.95 16.18
CA GLU A 5 -25.20 11.86 15.07
C GLU A 5 -25.55 11.17 13.74
N VAL A 6 -25.90 11.97 12.72
CA VAL A 6 -26.22 11.47 11.38
C VAL A 6 -25.00 11.55 10.48
N TYR A 7 -24.70 10.47 9.76
CA TYR A 7 -23.64 10.43 8.75
C TYR A 7 -24.25 10.16 7.38
N GLN A 8 -23.93 11.00 6.39
CA GLN A 8 -24.41 10.89 5.02
C GLN A 8 -23.27 10.49 4.08
N ILE A 9 -23.51 9.49 3.24
CA ILE A 9 -22.53 8.95 2.29
C ILE A 9 -23.12 9.07 0.89
N ARG A 10 -22.35 9.62 -0.05
CA ARG A 10 -22.68 9.58 -1.48
C ARG A 10 -22.12 8.30 -2.07
N LEU A 11 -22.92 7.61 -2.86
CA LEU A 11 -22.58 6.35 -3.52
C LEU A 11 -23.02 6.41 -4.98
N ASP A 12 -22.32 5.71 -5.86
CA ASP A 12 -22.80 5.47 -7.21
C ASP A 12 -24.11 4.66 -7.17
N SER A 13 -24.98 4.90 -8.15
CA SER A 13 -26.24 4.16 -8.32
C SER A 13 -26.02 2.64 -8.47
N GLN A 14 -25.00 2.22 -9.21
CA GLN A 14 -24.69 0.79 -9.41
C GLN A 14 -24.12 0.17 -8.15
N GLU A 15 -23.13 0.82 -7.53
CA GLU A 15 -22.52 0.37 -6.27
C GLU A 15 -23.58 0.20 -5.17
N LYS A 16 -24.48 1.18 -5.04
CA LYS A 16 -25.60 1.12 -4.09
C LYS A 16 -26.48 -0.11 -4.34
N LYS A 17 -26.88 -0.37 -5.59
CA LYS A 17 -27.74 -1.51 -5.92
C LYS A 17 -27.07 -2.84 -5.57
N GLN A 18 -25.80 -2.99 -5.91
CA GLN A 18 -25.02 -4.20 -5.65
C GLN A 18 -24.83 -4.43 -4.15
N ALA A 19 -24.38 -3.42 -3.42
CA ALA A 19 -24.16 -3.53 -1.98
C ALA A 19 -25.46 -3.85 -1.22
N PHE A 20 -26.58 -3.24 -1.61
CA PHE A 20 -27.87 -3.49 -0.97
C PHE A 20 -28.40 -4.90 -1.23
N ALA A 21 -28.15 -5.46 -2.42
CA ALA A 21 -28.49 -6.85 -2.71
C ALA A 21 -27.72 -7.82 -1.81
N VAL A 22 -26.40 -7.59 -1.64
CA VAL A 22 -25.54 -8.39 -0.76
C VAL A 22 -25.99 -8.28 0.70
N PHE A 23 -26.24 -7.07 1.21
CA PHE A 23 -26.72 -6.88 2.59
C PHE A 23 -28.07 -7.57 2.84
N LYS A 24 -28.97 -7.52 1.85
CA LYS A 24 -30.26 -8.24 1.93
C LYS A 24 -30.07 -9.75 2.01
N GLN A 25 -29.13 -10.31 1.24
CA GLN A 25 -28.81 -11.75 1.30
C GLN A 25 -28.22 -12.14 2.66
N LEU A 26 -27.41 -11.27 3.25
CA LEU A 26 -26.84 -11.47 4.60
C LEU A 26 -27.83 -11.18 5.74
N GLY A 27 -29.05 -10.72 5.43
CA GLY A 27 -30.07 -10.42 6.43
C GLY A 27 -29.75 -9.19 7.30
N ILE A 28 -28.86 -8.30 6.84
CA ILE A 28 -28.48 -7.08 7.57
C ILE A 28 -28.91 -5.82 6.82
N THR A 29 -29.22 -4.77 7.58
CA THR A 29 -29.49 -3.45 6.98
C THR A 29 -28.17 -2.74 6.67
N PRO A 30 -28.15 -1.85 5.65
CA PRO A 30 -26.95 -1.03 5.36
C PRO A 30 -26.45 -0.24 6.58
N ALA A 31 -27.38 0.28 7.39
CA ALA A 31 -27.04 1.00 8.62
C ALA A 31 -26.32 0.10 9.63
N GLN A 32 -26.74 -1.17 9.77
CA GLN A 32 -26.04 -2.13 10.63
C GLN A 32 -24.65 -2.46 10.09
N ALA A 33 -24.50 -2.66 8.79
CA ALA A 33 -23.22 -2.95 8.16
C ALA A 33 -22.21 -1.80 8.37
N VAL A 34 -22.62 -0.56 8.09
CA VAL A 34 -21.80 0.64 8.31
C VAL A 34 -21.45 0.82 9.79
N ARG A 35 -22.39 0.55 10.70
CA ARG A 35 -22.12 0.59 12.14
C ARG A 35 -21.12 -0.48 12.59
N LEU A 36 -21.18 -1.67 12.00
CA LEU A 36 -20.25 -2.75 12.27
C LEU A 36 -18.84 -2.38 11.79
N PHE A 37 -18.73 -1.78 10.60
CA PHE A 37 -17.48 -1.24 10.08
C PHE A 37 -16.85 -0.25 11.07
N PHE A 38 -17.59 0.77 11.53
CA PHE A 38 -17.05 1.74 12.49
C PHE A 38 -16.64 1.10 13.81
N LYS A 39 -17.41 0.12 14.31
CA LYS A 39 -17.02 -0.62 15.52
C LYS A 39 -15.67 -1.32 15.33
N GLN A 40 -15.47 -1.96 14.19
CA GLN A 40 -14.24 -2.68 13.91
C GLN A 40 -13.05 -1.71 13.80
N VAL A 41 -13.21 -0.59 13.09
CA VAL A 41 -12.18 0.46 13.00
C VAL A 41 -11.79 0.99 14.38
N VAL A 42 -12.76 1.24 15.25
CA VAL A 42 -12.51 1.72 16.61
C VAL A 42 -11.80 0.66 17.46
N LEU A 43 -12.14 -0.62 17.27
CA LEU A 43 -11.58 -1.75 18.00
C LEU A 43 -10.14 -2.06 17.61
N THR A 44 -9.86 -2.14 16.30
CA THR A 44 -8.54 -2.54 15.78
C THR A 44 -7.61 -1.36 15.53
N LYS A 45 -8.13 -0.13 15.56
CA LYS A 45 -7.40 1.09 15.16
C LYS A 45 -6.86 1.00 13.72
N SER A 46 -7.53 0.23 12.87
CA SER A 46 -7.13 -0.04 11.49
C SER A 46 -8.34 -0.21 10.58
N ILE A 47 -8.11 -0.23 9.27
CA ILE A 47 -9.16 -0.51 8.29
C ILE A 47 -9.44 -2.03 8.29
N PRO A 48 -10.71 -2.47 8.41
CA PRO A 48 -11.10 -3.86 8.63
C PRO A 48 -11.14 -4.71 7.35
N PHE A 49 -10.29 -4.38 6.39
CA PHE A 49 -10.06 -5.14 5.18
C PHE A 49 -8.65 -4.82 4.67
N SER A 50 -8.03 -5.78 3.99
CA SER A 50 -6.74 -5.57 3.34
C SER A 50 -6.88 -4.55 2.22
N ILE A 51 -6.04 -3.52 2.23
CA ILE A 51 -5.97 -2.55 1.14
C ILE A 51 -4.99 -3.10 0.11
N GLU A 52 -5.50 -3.84 -0.85
CA GLU A 52 -4.71 -4.31 -1.98
C GLU A 52 -4.77 -3.26 -3.09
N ASN A 53 -3.60 -2.73 -3.46
CA ASN A 53 -3.50 -1.84 -4.60
C ASN A 53 -3.61 -2.71 -5.86
N GLN A 54 -4.79 -2.74 -6.49
CA GLN A 54 -5.10 -3.59 -7.65
C GLN A 54 -4.16 -3.36 -8.85
N ASN A 55 -3.29 -2.34 -8.82
CA ASN A 55 -2.33 -2.03 -9.87
C ASN A 55 -0.92 -2.59 -9.68
N ILE A 56 -0.63 -3.27 -8.57
CA ILE A 56 0.69 -3.88 -8.38
C ILE A 56 0.51 -5.35 -8.07
N ASN A 57 0.53 -6.15 -9.12
CA ASN A 57 0.87 -7.55 -9.01
C ASN A 57 2.32 -7.61 -8.49
N LEU A 58 2.46 -7.71 -7.16
CA LEU A 58 3.75 -7.71 -6.47
C LEU A 58 4.71 -8.75 -7.05
N GLU A 59 4.18 -9.86 -7.55
CA GLU A 59 4.94 -10.90 -8.25
C GLU A 59 5.56 -10.41 -9.57
N GLN A 60 4.83 -9.64 -10.37
CA GLN A 60 5.37 -8.98 -11.57
C GLN A 60 6.42 -7.92 -11.22
N LEU A 61 6.23 -7.15 -10.15
CA LEU A 61 7.21 -6.16 -9.70
C LEU A 61 8.53 -6.83 -9.25
N ILE A 62 8.44 -7.92 -8.49
CA ILE A 62 9.60 -8.72 -8.06
C ILE A 62 10.30 -9.33 -9.29
N LYS A 63 9.54 -9.83 -10.26
CA LYS A 63 10.10 -10.37 -11.50
C LYS A 63 10.82 -9.30 -12.32
N LEU A 64 10.24 -8.11 -12.43
CA LEU A 64 10.85 -6.97 -13.13
C LEU A 64 12.12 -6.47 -12.43
N ARG A 65 12.13 -6.38 -11.09
CA ARG A 65 13.34 -6.07 -10.31
C ARG A 65 14.44 -7.11 -10.52
N LYS A 66 14.12 -8.41 -10.49
CA LYS A 66 15.10 -9.48 -10.75
C LYS A 66 15.67 -9.42 -12.18
N GLN A 67 14.83 -9.10 -13.16
CA GLN A 67 15.27 -8.99 -14.55
C GLN A 67 16.19 -7.79 -14.77
N LYS A 68 15.82 -6.61 -14.24
CA LYS A 68 16.65 -5.39 -14.28
C LYS A 68 17.98 -5.56 -13.53
N GLN A 69 18.00 -6.31 -12.42
CA GLN A 69 19.23 -6.55 -11.65
C GLN A 69 20.18 -7.55 -12.34
N ASN A 70 19.65 -8.46 -13.16
CA ASN A 70 20.47 -9.34 -14.00
C ASN A 70 21.08 -8.59 -15.19
N GLU A 71 20.38 -7.62 -15.77
CA GLU A 71 20.90 -6.76 -16.84
C GLU A 71 22.04 -5.85 -16.33
N ILE A 72 21.89 -5.24 -15.15
CA ILE A 72 22.94 -4.40 -14.53
C ILE A 72 24.19 -5.21 -14.14
N LYS A 73 24.04 -6.51 -13.80
CA LYS A 73 25.19 -7.39 -13.50
C LYS A 73 25.93 -7.88 -14.75
N ALA A 74 25.29 -7.90 -15.91
CA ALA A 74 25.91 -8.35 -17.16
C ALA A 74 26.82 -7.28 -17.81
N GLU A 75 26.61 -5.99 -17.50
CA GLU A 75 27.38 -4.88 -18.08
C GLU A 75 28.60 -4.45 -17.24
N GLN A 76 28.77 -4.94 -16.00
CA GLN A 76 29.92 -4.59 -15.14
C GLN A 76 31.09 -5.60 -15.22
N SER A 77 31.01 -6.69 -16.00
CA SER A 77 32.06 -7.70 -16.10
C SER A 77 33.09 -7.47 -17.23
N SER A 78 33.19 -6.27 -17.80
CA SER A 78 34.20 -5.95 -18.82
C SER A 78 34.91 -4.61 -18.60
N SER A 79 35.63 -4.46 -17.49
CA SER A 79 37.10 -4.20 -17.46
C SER A 79 37.56 -3.42 -16.21
N PRO A 80 38.81 -3.64 -15.73
CA PRO A 80 39.25 -3.38 -14.36
C PRO A 80 40.11 -2.11 -14.22
N SER A 81 40.23 -1.55 -13.02
CA SER A 81 41.49 -0.97 -12.49
C SER A 81 41.44 -0.63 -10.99
N ALA A 82 42.61 -0.79 -10.36
CA ALA A 82 42.97 -0.68 -8.94
C ALA A 82 42.47 0.60 -8.22
N THR A 83 42.29 0.63 -6.90
CA THR A 83 43.37 0.72 -5.89
C THR A 83 42.79 0.60 -4.47
N ALA A 84 43.59 0.08 -3.53
CA ALA A 84 43.28 -0.24 -2.14
C ALA A 84 42.93 0.95 -1.22
N ILE A 85 42.19 0.68 -0.12
CA ILE A 85 42.53 0.92 1.32
C ILE A 85 41.42 0.30 2.22
N PRO A 86 41.73 -0.32 3.38
CA PRO A 86 40.77 -1.08 4.21
C PRO A 86 40.32 -0.37 5.52
N ALA A 87 39.25 -0.96 6.11
CA ALA A 87 38.76 -0.84 7.50
C ALA A 87 38.00 0.44 7.92
N ASP A 88 36.68 0.32 8.14
CA ASP A 88 36.12 0.54 9.47
C ASP A 88 34.75 -0.14 9.62
N HIS A 89 34.51 -0.74 10.79
CA HIS A 89 33.22 -1.26 11.21
C HIS A 89 32.46 -0.14 11.90
N GLN A 90 31.24 0.23 11.45
CA GLN A 90 30.22 0.74 12.38
C GLN A 90 28.80 0.72 11.80
N GLU A 91 27.98 -0.06 12.50
CA GLU A 91 26.55 0.10 12.76
C GLU A 91 25.56 -0.04 11.60
N MET A 92 24.86 -1.18 11.59
CA MET A 92 23.58 -1.33 10.90
C MET A 92 22.53 -0.48 11.62
N ASN A 93 22.38 0.78 11.20
CA ASN A 93 21.21 1.59 11.51
C ASN A 93 20.00 0.97 10.79
N LEU A 94 19.16 0.26 11.53
CA LEU A 94 17.98 -0.46 11.03
C LEU A 94 16.70 0.41 11.02
N ASP A 95 16.82 1.73 10.92
CA ASP A 95 15.67 2.64 10.99
C ASP A 95 15.48 3.55 9.75
N ASP A 96 16.39 3.54 8.76
CA ASP A 96 16.33 4.47 7.61
C ASP A 96 15.70 3.86 6.32
N ASP A 97 15.59 2.53 6.20
CA ASP A 97 15.13 1.87 4.97
C ASP A 97 13.60 1.97 4.69
N HIS A 98 12.82 2.53 5.63
CA HIS A 98 11.38 2.70 5.45
C HIS A 98 10.98 4.04 4.83
N PHE A 99 11.87 5.04 4.86
CA PHE A 99 11.59 6.36 4.30
C PHE A 99 11.76 6.37 2.77
N ASP A 100 12.80 5.70 2.28
CA ASP A 100 13.14 5.61 0.86
C ASP A 100 12.07 4.89 0.03
N LEU A 101 11.34 3.94 0.61
CA LEU A 101 10.30 3.20 -0.11
C LEU A 101 9.11 4.08 -0.50
N PHE A 102 8.70 5.00 0.39
CA PHE A 102 7.60 5.91 0.10
C PHE A 102 8.01 7.01 -0.88
N GLU A 103 9.26 7.48 -0.79
CA GLU A 103 9.81 8.48 -1.70
C GLU A 103 10.02 7.90 -3.11
N GLU A 104 10.51 6.65 -3.20
CA GLU A 104 10.62 5.87 -4.44
C GLU A 104 9.23 5.64 -5.07
N LEU A 105 8.21 5.34 -4.25
CA LEU A 105 6.83 5.19 -4.72
C LEU A 105 6.25 6.52 -5.24
N ASN A 106 6.44 7.62 -4.53
CA ASN A 106 5.98 8.94 -4.99
C ASN A 106 6.67 9.36 -6.30
N ALA A 107 7.97 9.05 -6.45
CA ALA A 107 8.73 9.31 -7.68
C ALA A 107 8.24 8.44 -8.86
N ILE A 108 7.85 7.18 -8.61
CA ILE A 108 7.31 6.27 -9.63
C ILE A 108 5.87 6.64 -10.02
N LEU A 109 5.07 7.11 -9.07
CA LEU A 109 3.66 7.49 -9.27
C LEU A 109 3.49 8.87 -9.94
N GLY A 110 4.58 9.63 -10.11
CA GLY A 110 4.56 10.91 -10.83
C GLY A 110 3.80 12.03 -10.11
N GLU A 111 3.59 11.92 -8.80
CA GLU A 111 2.97 12.97 -7.97
C GLU A 111 3.98 14.02 -7.45
N SER A 112 5.10 14.20 -8.16
CA SER A 112 6.06 15.27 -7.84
C SER A 112 5.66 16.67 -8.35
N ASP A 113 4.45 16.84 -8.91
CA ASP A 113 3.96 18.16 -9.36
C ASP A 113 2.68 18.57 -8.62
N LYS A 114 2.87 19.14 -7.42
CA LYS A 114 2.12 20.28 -6.87
C LYS A 114 2.64 20.68 -5.47
N ILE A 115 3.68 21.52 -5.45
CA ILE A 115 3.81 22.63 -4.49
C ILE A 115 4.25 23.86 -5.28
#